data_AF-A0A645JDK6-F1
#
_entry.id   AF-A0A645JDK6-F1
#
_cell.length_a   1.000
_cell.length_b   1.000
_cell.length_c   1.000
_cell.angle_alpha   90.00
_cell.angle_beta   90.00
_cell.angle_gamma   90.00
#
_symmetry.space_group_name_H-M   'P 1'
#
loop_
_entity.id
_entity.type
_entity.pdbx_description
1 polymer ?
#
loop_
_entity_poly.entity_id
_entity_poly.type
_entity_poly.pdbx_seq_one_letter_code
_entity_poly.pdbx_strand_id
1 'polypeptide(L)' 'MDKIDEIIEFYLKHITDDKPITARHCIKALPSIAKYKPDLKLDIENALYKADPTKFNESMRPLVEKDIQKALKDIRKL' A
#
# COMPACT_ATOMS: atom_id res chain seq x y z
N MET A 1 -17.51 5.06 -10.62
CA MET A 1 -16.11 4.83 -10.24
C MET A 1 -15.84 5.69 -9.05
N ASP A 2 -15.45 5.07 -7.94
CA ASP A 2 -15.23 5.80 -6.70
C ASP A 2 -13.93 6.59 -6.80
N LYS A 3 -13.89 7.77 -6.17
CA LYS A 3 -12.70 8.64 -6.14
C LYS A 3 -11.47 7.93 -5.56
N ILE A 4 -11.73 6.86 -4.82
CA ILE A 4 -10.73 5.98 -4.23
C ILE A 4 -10.19 4.97 -5.22
N ASP A 5 -10.97 4.50 -6.19
CA ASP A 5 -10.44 3.71 -7.30
C ASP A 5 -9.40 4.54 -8.07
N GLU A 6 -9.66 5.82 -8.30
CA GLU A 6 -8.69 6.73 -8.95
C GLU A 6 -7.45 7.00 -8.08
N ILE A 7 -7.60 7.18 -6.76
CA ILE A 7 -6.46 7.37 -5.85
C ILE A 7 -5.66 6.09 -5.71
N ILE A 8 -6.31 4.93 -5.67
CA ILE A 8 -5.67 3.62 -5.65
C ILE A 8 -5.00 3.35 -6.99
N GLU A 9 -5.61 3.67 -8.13
CA GLU A 9 -4.97 3.60 -9.45
C GLU A 9 -3.78 4.55 -9.54
N PHE A 10 -3.90 5.77 -9.01
CA PHE A 10 -2.80 6.74 -8.93
C PHE A 10 -1.69 6.21 -8.02
N TYR A 11 -2.02 5.70 -6.84
CA TYR A 11 -1.04 5.08 -5.94
C TYR A 11 -0.40 3.86 -6.61
N LEU A 12 -1.17 2.92 -7.16
CA LEU A 12 -0.70 1.72 -7.87
C LEU A 12 0.22 2.07 -9.05
N LYS A 13 -0.09 3.13 -9.82
CA LYS A 13 0.80 3.71 -10.86
C LYS A 13 2.11 4.28 -10.30
N HIS A 14 2.14 4.67 -9.03
CA HIS A 14 3.33 5.15 -8.34
C HIS A 14 3.96 4.10 -7.42
N ILE A 15 3.32 2.96 -7.16
CA ILE A 15 4.02 1.78 -6.63
C ILE A 15 4.99 1.30 -7.71
N THR A 16 4.68 1.47 -9.00
CA THR A 16 5.59 1.23 -10.14
C THR A 16 6.60 2.34 -10.38
N ASP A 17 6.60 3.40 -9.58
CA ASP A 17 7.60 4.46 -9.67
C ASP A 17 8.99 3.88 -9.35
N ASP A 18 9.99 4.23 -10.15
CA ASP A 18 11.35 3.64 -10.16
C ASP A 18 12.08 3.72 -8.81
N LYS A 19 11.49 4.40 -7.82
CA LYS A 19 12.05 4.66 -6.49
C LYS A 19 11.30 3.87 -5.42
N PRO A 20 11.80 2.68 -5.05
CA PRO A 20 11.25 1.83 -3.98
C PRO A 20 11.03 2.55 -2.64
N ILE A 21 11.72 3.67 -2.38
CA ILE A 21 11.58 4.47 -1.17
C ILE A 21 10.19 5.11 -1.09
N THR A 22 9.69 5.67 -2.21
CA THR A 22 8.38 6.34 -2.27
C THR A 22 7.27 5.34 -2.01
N ALA A 23 7.31 4.17 -2.68
CA ALA A 23 6.35 3.09 -2.48
C ALA A 23 6.28 2.65 -1.00
N ARG A 24 7.44 2.49 -0.35
CA ARG A 24 7.51 2.10 1.07
C ARG A 24 6.94 3.15 2.01
N HIS A 25 7.18 4.44 1.77
CA HIS A 25 6.58 5.50 2.57
C HIS A 25 5.05 5.52 2.44
N CYS A 26 4.55 5.40 1.21
CA CYS A 26 3.13 5.28 0.92
C CYS A 26 2.49 4.11 1.70
N ILE A 27 3.06 2.91 1.58
CA ILE A 27 2.57 1.70 2.25
C ILE A 27 2.50 1.88 3.77
N LYS A 28 3.52 2.51 4.38
CA LYS A 28 3.57 2.75 5.83
C LYS A 28 2.54 3.77 6.33
N ALA A 29 2.04 4.65 5.47
CA ALA A 29 1.05 5.65 5.86
C ALA A 29 -0.39 5.09 5.86
N LEU A 30 -0.65 4.02 5.09
CA LEU A 30 -1.98 3.45 4.90
C LEU A 30 -2.69 3.01 6.21
N PRO A 31 -2.03 2.38 7.20
CA PRO A 31 -2.67 2.05 8.47
C PRO A 31 -3.16 3.28 9.24
N SER A 32 -2.41 4.38 9.22
CA SER A 32 -2.84 5.62 9.84
C SER A 32 -4.08 6.18 9.16
N ILE A 33 -4.15 6.13 7.82
CA ILE A 33 -5.33 6.57 7.07
C ILE A 33 -6.55 5.71 7.43
N ALA A 34 -6.40 4.39 7.45
CA ALA A 34 -7.48 3.47 7.84
C ALA A 34 -7.97 3.73 9.28
N LYS A 35 -7.08 4.16 10.18
CA LYS A 35 -7.45 4.52 11.57
C LYS A 35 -8.34 5.75 11.65
N TYR A 36 -8.06 6.78 10.84
CA TYR A 36 -8.84 8.03 10.84
C TYR A 36 -10.04 8.00 9.89
N LYS A 37 -10.05 7.08 8.93
CA LYS A 37 -11.15 6.84 7.99
C LYS A 37 -11.45 5.33 7.88
N PRO A 38 -12.17 4.76 8.86
CA PRO A 38 -12.47 3.33 8.91
C PRO A 38 -13.29 2.85 7.71
N ASP A 39 -14.10 3.72 7.10
CA ASP A 39 -14.85 3.42 5.87
C ASP A 39 -13.93 2.99 4.71
N LEU A 40 -12.66 3.39 4.75
CA LEU A 40 -11.68 3.10 3.70
C LEU A 40 -10.83 1.86 4.00
N LYS A 41 -11.06 1.22 5.14
CA LYS A 41 -10.27 0.07 5.60
C LYS A 41 -10.25 -1.04 4.54
N LEU A 42 -11.42 -1.40 4.03
CA LEU A 42 -11.56 -2.48 3.05
C LEU A 42 -10.85 -2.15 1.73
N ASP A 43 -10.97 -0.92 1.25
CA ASP A 43 -10.33 -0.48 0.00
C ASP A 43 -8.80 -0.49 0.12
N ILE A 44 -8.28 -0.03 1.27
CA ILE A 44 -6.85 -0.05 1.57
C ILE A 44 -6.31 -1.48 1.65
N GLU A 45 -7.03 -2.40 2.32
CA GLU A 45 -6.65 -3.81 2.36
C GLU A 45 -6.61 -4.42 0.96
N ASN A 46 -7.65 -4.19 0.15
CA ASN A 46 -7.71 -4.65 -1.23
C ASN A 46 -6.56 -4.12 -2.09
N ALA A 47 -6.18 -2.84 -1.93
CA ALA A 47 -5.04 -2.26 -2.63
C ALA A 47 -3.72 -2.91 -2.22
N LEU A 48 -3.53 -3.20 -0.93
CA LEU A 48 -2.35 -3.88 -0.40
C LEU A 48 -2.23 -5.33 -0.90
N TYR A 49 -3.34 -6.07 -1.04
CA TYR A 49 -3.30 -7.43 -1.62
C TYR A 49 -2.99 -7.43 -3.12
N LYS A 50 -3.45 -6.40 -3.84
CA LYS A 50 -3.19 -6.25 -5.28
C LYS A 50 -1.81 -5.66 -5.58
N ALA A 51 -1.10 -5.16 -4.57
CA ALA A 51 0.23 -4.61 -4.75
C ALA A 51 1.20 -5.73 -5.17
N ASP A 52 1.85 -5.54 -6.32
CA ASP A 52 2.86 -6.46 -6.83
C ASP A 52 4.28 -5.93 -6.55
N PRO A 53 5.01 -6.48 -5.56
CA PRO A 53 6.37 -6.10 -5.24
C PRO A 53 7.42 -6.76 -6.16
N THR A 54 7.04 -7.68 -7.06
CA THR A 54 8.00 -8.43 -7.90
C THR A 54 8.79 -7.54 -8.85
N LYS A 55 8.23 -6.37 -9.22
CA LYS A 55 8.91 -5.33 -10.01
C LYS A 55 10.12 -4.69 -9.35
N PHE A 56 10.27 -4.79 -8.03
CA PHE A 56 11.44 -4.27 -7.34
C PHE A 56 12.61 -5.25 -7.42
N ASN A 57 13.83 -4.71 -7.44
CA ASN A 57 15.06 -5.50 -7.42
C ASN A 57 15.14 -6.38 -6.15
N GLU A 58 16.03 -7.38 -6.17
CA GLU A 58 16.16 -8.38 -5.10
C GLU A 58 16.48 -7.79 -3.73
N SER A 59 17.15 -6.64 -3.67
CA SER A 59 17.44 -5.95 -2.40
C SER A 59 16.23 -5.21 -1.84
N MET A 60 15.34 -4.71 -2.70
CA MET A 60 14.23 -3.84 -2.30
C MET A 60 12.91 -4.58 -2.15
N ARG A 61 12.65 -5.59 -2.99
CA ARG A 61 11.47 -6.46 -2.93
C ARG A 61 11.14 -6.95 -1.50
N PRO A 62 12.08 -7.56 -0.74
CA PRO A 62 11.78 -8.05 0.61
C PRO A 62 11.43 -6.93 1.58
N LEU A 63 11.96 -5.71 1.38
CA LEU A 63 11.63 -4.57 2.23
C LEU A 63 10.22 -4.07 1.96
N VAL A 64 9.79 -4.04 0.69
CA VAL A 64 8.43 -3.65 0.31
C VAL A 64 7.43 -4.69 0.79
N GLU A 65 7.69 -5.98 0.57
CA GLU A 65 6.85 -7.08 1.06
C GLU A 65 6.64 -6.99 2.58
N LYS A 66 7.73 -6.78 3.33
CA LYS A 66 7.66 -6.62 4.78
C LYS A 66 6.80 -5.42 5.19
N ASP A 67 6.90 -4.30 4.48
CA ASP A 67 6.11 -3.11 4.74
C ASP A 67 4.61 -3.36 4.43
N ILE A 68 4.27 -4.09 3.35
CA ILE A 68 2.89 -4.49 3.00
C ILE A 68 2.30 -5.39 4.08
N GLN A 69 3.03 -6.44 4.47
CA GLN A 69 2.57 -7.39 5.49
C GLN A 69 2.34 -6.70 6.84
N LYS A 70 3.23 -5.75 7.19
CA LYS A 70 3.07 -4.95 8.40
C LYS A 70 1.84 -4.05 8.31
N ALA A 71 1.64 -3.36 7.20
CA ALA A 71 0.48 -2.48 7.00
C ALA A 71 -0.84 -3.25 7.12
N LEU A 72 -0.97 -4.40 6.45
CA LEU A 72 -2.13 -5.28 6.56
C LEU A 72 -2.37 -5.73 8.02
N LYS A 73 -1.31 -6.12 8.73
CA LYS A 73 -1.42 -6.53 10.13
C LYS A 73 -1.89 -5.40 11.03
N ASP A 74 -1.38 -4.19 10.82
CA ASP A 74 -1.76 -3.01 11.60
C ASP A 74 -3.20 -2.60 11.31
N ILE A 75 -3.62 -2.63 10.04
CA ILE A 75 -5.00 -2.35 9.63
C ILE A 75 -6.00 -3.35 10.21
N ARG A 76 -5.69 -4.64 10.21
CA ARG A 76 -6.55 -5.69 10.78
C ARG A 76 -6.78 -5.53 12.29
N LYS A 77 -5.90 -4.81 13.00
CA LYS A 77 -6.00 -4.54 14.45
C LYS A 77 -6.77 -3.27 14.79
N LEU A 78 -7.09 -2.44 13.80
CA LEU A 78 -7.95 -1.26 13.94
C LEU A 78 -9.41 -1.67 14.06
#